data_AF-A0A8B8USZ3-F1
#
_entry.id   AF-A0A8B8USZ3-F1
#
_cell.length_a   1.000
_cell.length_b   1.000
_cell.length_c   1.000
_cell.angle_alpha   90.00
_cell.angle_beta   90.00
_cell.angle_gamma   90.00
#
_symmetry.space_group_name_H-M   'P 1'
#
loop_
_entity.id
_entity.type
_entity.pdbx_description
1 polymer ?
#
loop_
_entity_poly.entity_id
_entity_poly.type
_entity_poly.pdbx_seq_one_letter_code
_entity_poly.pdbx_strand_id
1 'polypeptide(L)'
;MSRFFWSVQEIQEIPDVEEHSVVKCVTVDTSKLVLELNKELQDEESGVDFIVTQLQLLINNVYKKIQKDFRVPEDRSLVINLNFTHLKFSVAYWDILLERSLDLMNGSSKTGARYFITGATPVERIRYVETNQYFQTFKANQRLIQDSVDMDEFIDFETLIKQMIFDLFKQNAIPDQDFEVILSRFHNLESLMVAFNE
;
A
#
# COMPACT_ATOMS: atom_id res chain seq x y z
N MET A 1 -0.86 20.57 25.90
CA MET A 1 -1.67 19.83 24.91
C MET A 1 -1.86 20.72 23.70
N SER A 2 -1.45 20.27 22.51
CA SER A 2 -1.63 21.03 21.27
C SER A 2 -3.12 21.13 20.90
N ARG A 3 -3.56 22.31 20.47
CA ARG A 3 -4.95 22.57 20.09
C ARG A 3 -5.31 21.81 18.80
N PHE A 4 -6.52 21.24 18.73
CA PHE A 4 -7.01 20.51 17.55
C PHE A 4 -7.77 21.45 16.60
N PHE A 5 -7.30 21.62 15.37
CA PHE A 5 -7.87 22.58 14.41
C PHE A 5 -8.75 21.96 13.33
N TRP A 6 -8.80 20.63 13.23
CA TRP A 6 -9.64 19.96 12.24
C TRP A 6 -11.08 19.86 12.69
N SER A 7 -12.02 19.92 11.75
CA SER A 7 -13.43 19.61 12.02
C SER A 7 -13.81 18.37 11.20
N VAL A 8 -13.75 17.19 11.83
CA VAL A 8 -14.15 15.92 11.22
C VAL A 8 -15.66 15.88 11.11
N GLN A 9 -16.19 15.79 9.89
CA GLN A 9 -17.62 15.88 9.60
C GLN A 9 -18.27 14.50 9.56
N GLU A 10 -18.02 13.76 8.48
CA GLU A 10 -18.61 12.45 8.21
C GLU A 10 -17.52 11.41 7.91
N ILE A 11 -17.86 10.15 8.17
CA ILE A 11 -17.05 8.98 7.82
C ILE A 11 -17.97 8.05 7.06
N GLN A 12 -17.64 7.79 5.80
CA GLN A 12 -18.38 6.86 4.93
C GLN A 12 -17.45 5.75 4.45
N GLU A 13 -18.01 4.57 4.21
CA GLU A 13 -17.29 3.50 3.52
C GLU A 13 -17.45 3.67 2.01
N ILE A 14 -16.37 3.47 1.26
CA ILE A 14 -16.45 3.34 -0.20
C ILE A 14 -16.28 1.85 -0.50
N PRO A 15 -17.38 1.13 -0.81
CA PRO A 15 -17.31 -0.30 -1.07
C PRO A 15 -16.57 -0.58 -2.38
N ASP A 16 -16.11 -1.83 -2.53
CA ASP A 16 -15.65 -2.41 -3.80
C ASP A 16 -14.49 -1.66 -4.51
N VAL A 17 -13.72 -0.87 -3.76
CA VAL A 17 -12.50 -0.22 -4.28
C VAL A 17 -11.41 -1.25 -4.54
N GLU A 18 -11.22 -2.19 -3.62
CA GLU A 18 -10.27 -3.29 -3.69
C GLU A 18 -10.71 -4.39 -2.70
N GLU A 19 -10.45 -5.65 -3.01
CA GLU A 19 -11.09 -6.80 -2.35
C GLU A 19 -10.55 -7.07 -0.93
N HIS A 20 -9.26 -6.81 -0.73
CA HIS A 20 -8.54 -7.06 0.51
C HIS A 20 -8.42 -5.80 1.39
N SER A 21 -9.18 -4.75 1.10
CA SER A 21 -9.17 -3.51 1.85
C SER A 21 -10.56 -2.94 2.13
N VAL A 22 -10.68 -2.31 3.29
CA VAL A 22 -11.83 -1.49 3.67
C VAL A 22 -11.43 -0.04 3.51
N VAL A 23 -12.07 0.67 2.58
CA VAL A 23 -11.80 2.09 2.33
C VAL A 23 -12.80 2.96 3.09
N LYS A 24 -12.30 3.78 4.02
CA LYS A 24 -13.08 4.77 4.75
C LYS A 24 -12.72 6.17 4.26
N CYS A 25 -13.70 6.88 3.72
CA CYS A 25 -13.56 8.29 3.34
C CYS A 25 -14.03 9.18 4.48
N VAL A 26 -13.15 10.06 4.93
CA VAL A 26 -13.37 10.94 6.09
C VAL A 26 -13.37 12.38 5.61
N THR A 27 -14.54 13.01 5.59
CA THR A 27 -14.66 14.42 5.21
C THR A 27 -14.20 15.29 6.37
N VAL A 28 -13.19 16.13 6.12
CA VAL A 28 -12.57 17.00 7.12
C VAL A 28 -12.62 18.43 6.64
N ASP A 29 -13.26 19.30 7.42
CA ASP A 29 -13.21 20.73 7.17
C ASP A 29 -11.88 21.32 7.66
N THR A 30 -11.17 21.94 6.70
CA THR A 30 -9.84 22.53 6.88
C THR A 30 -9.87 24.03 7.11
N SER A 31 -11.06 24.67 7.10
CA SER A 31 -11.23 26.12 7.21
C SER A 31 -10.47 26.74 8.40
N LYS A 32 -10.61 26.17 9.60
CA LYS A 32 -9.95 26.64 10.83
C LYS A 32 -8.42 26.49 10.78
N LEU A 33 -7.94 25.37 10.25
CA LEU A 33 -6.51 25.12 10.10
C LEU A 33 -5.88 26.12 9.11
N VAL A 34 -6.54 26.34 7.96
CA VAL A 34 -6.09 27.28 6.93
C VAL A 34 -6.04 28.71 7.47
N LEU A 35 -7.04 29.11 8.26
CA LEU A 35 -7.05 30.42 8.92
C LEU A 35 -5.89 30.59 9.90
N GLU A 36 -5.55 29.55 10.67
CA GLU A 36 -4.44 29.61 11.60
C GLU A 36 -3.08 29.58 10.87
N LEU A 37 -2.97 28.76 9.84
CA LEU A 37 -1.79 28.72 8.97
C LEU A 37 -1.45 30.08 8.37
N ASN A 38 -2.46 30.86 7.96
CA ASN A 38 -2.23 32.21 7.45
C ASN A 38 -1.59 33.16 8.49
N LYS A 39 -1.76 32.88 9.78
CA LYS A 39 -1.13 33.65 10.87
C LYS A 39 0.26 33.11 11.22
N GLU A 40 0.43 31.80 11.21
CA GLU A 40 1.69 31.11 11.57
C GLU A 40 2.75 31.19 10.46
N LEU A 41 2.36 31.22 9.18
CA LEU A 41 3.26 31.29 8.00
C LEU A 41 3.99 32.63 7.84
N GLN A 42 4.10 33.44 8.90
CA GLN A 42 5.04 34.57 8.90
C GLN A 42 6.50 34.08 9.04
N ASP A 43 6.70 32.84 9.47
CA ASP A 43 7.95 32.09 9.45
C ASP A 43 7.68 30.73 8.75
N GLU A 44 8.45 30.39 7.71
CA GLU A 44 8.15 29.23 6.85
C GLU A 44 8.37 27.89 7.60
N GLU A 45 9.39 27.80 8.46
CA GLU A 45 9.70 26.57 9.20
C GLU A 45 8.63 26.24 10.25
N SER A 46 8.12 27.26 10.94
CA SER A 46 7.07 27.09 11.96
C SER A 46 5.75 26.59 11.37
N GLY A 47 5.41 27.05 10.15
CA GLY A 47 4.20 26.64 9.44
C GLY A 47 4.21 25.16 9.08
N VAL A 48 5.35 24.64 8.62
CA VAL A 48 5.49 23.21 8.26
C VAL A 48 5.34 22.32 9.48
N ASP A 49 6.06 22.61 10.56
CA ASP A 49 6.00 21.81 11.79
C ASP A 49 4.61 21.87 12.45
N PHE A 50 3.92 22.99 12.32
CA PHE A 50 2.52 23.12 12.72
C PHE A 50 1.62 22.16 11.94
N ILE A 51 1.70 22.11 10.60
CA ILE A 51 0.90 21.18 9.79
C ILE A 51 1.21 19.73 10.17
N VAL A 52 2.49 19.39 10.27
CA VAL A 52 2.92 18.03 10.61
C VAL A 52 2.32 17.60 11.94
N THR A 53 2.41 18.46 12.96
CA THR A 53 1.82 18.20 14.29
C THR A 53 0.30 18.04 14.19
N GLN A 54 -0.38 18.90 13.43
CA GLN A 54 -1.83 18.85 13.26
C GLN A 54 -2.28 17.58 12.53
N LEU A 55 -1.57 17.14 11.49
CA LEU A 55 -1.85 15.90 10.77
C LEU A 55 -1.72 14.69 11.70
N GLN A 56 -0.69 14.63 12.55
CA GLN A 56 -0.55 13.55 13.54
C GLN A 56 -1.73 13.48 14.51
N LEU A 57 -2.24 14.63 14.95
CA LEU A 57 -3.44 14.70 15.78
C LEU A 57 -4.67 14.19 15.03
N LEU A 58 -4.84 14.59 13.76
CA LEU A 58 -5.96 14.14 12.92
C LEU A 58 -5.93 12.64 12.72
N ILE A 59 -4.80 12.08 12.31
CA ILE A 59 -4.60 10.65 12.04
C ILE A 59 -4.98 9.84 13.28
N ASN A 60 -4.42 10.21 14.44
CA ASN A 60 -4.73 9.54 15.70
C ASN A 60 -6.21 9.63 16.09
N ASN A 61 -6.83 10.79 15.90
CA ASN A 61 -8.24 11.02 16.23
C ASN A 61 -9.17 10.19 15.32
N VAL A 62 -8.94 10.26 14.01
CA VAL A 62 -9.72 9.55 12.99
C VAL A 62 -9.58 8.04 13.14
N TYR A 63 -8.35 7.54 13.30
CA TYR A 63 -8.11 6.11 13.49
C TYR A 63 -8.83 5.57 14.73
N LYS A 64 -8.70 6.25 15.88
CA LYS A 64 -9.41 5.85 17.11
C LYS A 64 -10.92 5.86 16.94
N LYS A 65 -11.46 6.85 16.23
CA LYS A 65 -12.90 6.92 15.93
C LYS A 65 -13.35 5.76 15.06
N ILE A 66 -12.58 5.42 14.02
CA ILE A 66 -12.85 4.27 13.16
C ILE A 66 -12.82 2.97 13.97
N GLN A 67 -11.77 2.73 14.74
CA GLN A 67 -11.64 1.51 15.55
C GLN A 67 -12.75 1.34 16.58
N LYS A 68 -13.27 2.45 17.13
CA LYS A 68 -14.34 2.41 18.13
C LYS A 68 -15.72 2.21 17.51
N ASP A 69 -16.02 2.95 16.44
CA ASP A 69 -17.38 3.09 15.94
C ASP A 69 -17.64 2.19 14.72
N PHE A 70 -16.59 1.65 14.08
CA PHE A 70 -16.67 0.86 12.86
C PHE A 70 -15.88 -0.45 13.02
N ARG A 71 -16.54 -1.58 12.76
CA ARG A 71 -15.84 -2.87 12.72
C ARG A 71 -15.03 -2.95 11.43
N VAL A 72 -13.73 -3.13 11.56
CA VAL A 72 -12.84 -3.49 10.46
C VAL A 72 -12.58 -5.00 10.57
N PRO A 73 -12.92 -5.81 9.55
CA PRO A 73 -12.60 -7.23 9.55
C PRO A 73 -11.08 -7.46 9.73
N GLU A 74 -10.70 -8.45 10.54
CA GLU A 74 -9.29 -8.72 10.86
C GLU A 74 -8.48 -9.19 9.65
N ASP A 75 -9.14 -9.75 8.64
CA ASP A 75 -8.57 -10.25 7.39
C ASP A 75 -8.37 -9.16 6.33
N ARG A 76 -8.81 -7.92 6.59
CA ARG A 76 -8.74 -6.82 5.62
C ARG A 76 -7.87 -5.67 6.10
N SER A 77 -7.15 -5.09 5.14
CA SER A 77 -6.37 -3.88 5.40
C SER A 77 -7.27 -2.64 5.49
N LEU A 78 -7.00 -1.74 6.42
CA LEU A 78 -7.73 -0.47 6.54
C LEU A 78 -7.05 0.61 5.70
N VAL A 79 -7.82 1.27 4.83
CA VAL A 79 -7.36 2.42 4.06
C VAL A 79 -8.26 3.62 4.37
N ILE A 80 -7.64 4.71 4.80
CA ILE A 80 -8.33 5.93 5.24
C ILE A 80 -8.02 7.06 4.26
N ASN A 81 -9.05 7.52 3.56
CA ASN A 81 -8.97 8.74 2.78
C ASN A 81 -9.31 9.95 3.65
N LEU A 82 -8.35 10.85 3.83
CA LEU A 82 -8.55 12.14 4.47
C LEU A 82 -9.03 13.15 3.40
N ASN A 83 -10.34 13.34 3.31
CA ASN A 83 -11.01 14.14 2.28
C ASN A 83 -11.19 15.59 2.75
N PHE A 84 -10.26 16.47 2.38
CA PHE A 84 -10.22 17.84 2.84
C PHE A 84 -11.17 18.74 2.04
N THR A 85 -12.01 19.52 2.72
CA THR A 85 -12.95 20.46 2.08
C THR A 85 -12.22 21.48 1.20
N HIS A 86 -11.04 21.93 1.65
CA HIS A 86 -10.20 22.84 0.90
C HIS A 86 -8.72 22.47 1.04
N LEU A 87 -8.09 22.17 -0.10
CA LEU A 87 -6.64 22.03 -0.20
C LEU A 87 -6.04 23.38 -0.56
N LYS A 88 -5.55 24.13 0.44
CA LYS A 88 -4.88 25.42 0.21
C LYS A 88 -3.61 25.25 -0.63
N PHE A 89 -2.83 24.21 -0.34
CA PHE A 89 -1.62 23.84 -1.07
C PHE A 89 -1.91 22.71 -2.06
N SER A 90 -1.03 22.53 -3.05
CA SER A 90 -1.08 21.38 -3.95
C SER A 90 -1.10 20.06 -3.19
N VAL A 91 -1.80 19.06 -3.72
CA VAL A 91 -1.86 17.71 -3.16
C VAL A 91 -0.46 17.11 -2.98
N ALA A 92 0.48 17.42 -3.87
CA ALA A 92 1.86 16.95 -3.75
C ALA A 92 2.55 17.38 -2.44
N TYR A 93 2.29 18.59 -1.95
CA TYR A 93 2.83 19.02 -0.65
C TYR A 93 2.15 18.29 0.50
N TRP A 94 0.85 18.02 0.39
CA TRP A 94 0.13 17.24 1.38
C TRP A 94 0.62 15.81 1.47
N ASP A 95 1.00 15.19 0.36
CA ASP A 95 1.60 13.84 0.36
C ASP A 95 2.95 13.85 1.10
N ILE A 96 3.82 14.83 0.84
CA ILE A 96 5.10 14.99 1.55
C ILE A 96 4.87 15.20 3.07
N LEU A 97 3.91 16.06 3.43
CA LEU A 97 3.59 16.36 4.82
C LEU A 97 2.96 15.16 5.53
N LEU A 98 2.12 14.38 4.82
CA LEU A 98 1.53 13.16 5.34
C LEU A 98 2.60 12.11 5.64
N GLU A 99 3.50 11.85 4.70
CA GLU A 99 4.61 10.91 4.91
C GLU A 99 5.50 11.36 6.07
N ARG A 100 5.90 12.65 6.12
CA ARG A 100 6.66 13.20 7.25
C ARG A 100 5.92 13.06 8.58
N SER A 101 4.61 13.26 8.61
CA SER A 101 3.79 13.04 9.80
C SER A 101 3.79 11.57 10.22
N LEU A 102 3.60 10.65 9.29
CA LEU A 102 3.59 9.21 9.54
C LEU A 102 4.96 8.71 9.99
N ASP A 103 6.06 9.18 9.40
CA ASP A 103 7.42 8.82 9.80
C ASP A 103 7.71 9.15 11.26
N LEU A 104 7.28 10.33 11.71
CA LEU A 104 7.43 10.78 13.08
C LEU A 104 6.44 10.14 14.06
N MET A 105 5.41 9.46 13.57
CA MET A 105 4.46 8.74 14.41
C MET A 105 4.97 7.34 14.78
N ASN A 106 4.66 6.95 16.01
CA ASN A 106 4.78 5.57 16.48
C ASN A 106 3.42 5.10 17.01
N GLY A 107 3.10 3.82 16.80
CA GLY A 107 1.90 3.20 17.35
C GLY A 107 0.87 2.74 16.30
N SER A 108 -0.27 2.26 16.80
CA SER A 108 -1.26 1.52 16.01
C SER A 108 -1.95 2.33 14.93
N SER A 109 -2.04 3.65 15.07
CA SER A 109 -2.62 4.50 14.03
C SER A 109 -1.77 4.54 12.76
N LYS A 110 -0.44 4.46 12.87
CA LYS A 110 0.47 4.38 11.71
C LYS A 110 0.45 2.99 11.08
N THR A 111 0.57 1.95 11.89
CA THR A 111 0.75 0.58 11.38
C THR A 111 -0.57 -0.12 11.03
N GLY A 112 -1.67 0.29 11.66
CA GLY A 112 -2.98 -0.32 11.50
C GLY A 112 -3.82 0.24 10.35
N ALA A 113 -3.34 1.23 9.61
CA ALA A 113 -4.03 1.78 8.45
C ALA A 113 -3.07 2.46 7.47
N ARG A 114 -3.48 2.51 6.20
CA ARG A 114 -2.84 3.34 5.16
C ARG A 114 -3.64 4.62 4.95
N TYR A 115 -2.98 5.75 4.78
CA TYR A 115 -3.64 7.06 4.64
C TYR A 115 -3.32 7.67 3.28
N PHE A 116 -4.26 8.43 2.73
CA PHE A 116 -4.00 9.32 1.60
C PHE A 116 -4.92 10.54 1.66
N ILE A 117 -4.44 11.69 1.17
CA ILE A 117 -5.18 12.96 1.20
C ILE A 117 -5.79 13.24 -0.18
N THR A 118 -7.02 13.75 -0.20
CA THR A 118 -7.66 14.23 -1.42
C THR A 118 -8.44 15.50 -1.14
N GLY A 119 -8.70 16.29 -2.19
CA GLY A 119 -9.66 17.39 -2.11
C GLY A 119 -11.09 16.89 -2.30
N ALA A 120 -12.03 17.46 -1.55
CA ALA A 120 -13.44 17.22 -1.74
C ALA A 120 -13.90 17.74 -3.10
N THR A 121 -14.71 16.95 -3.80
CA THR A 121 -15.30 17.30 -5.09
C THR A 121 -16.80 17.02 -5.04
N PRO A 122 -17.60 17.65 -5.92
CA PRO A 122 -19.04 17.35 -6.00
C PRO A 122 -19.33 15.96 -6.61
N VAL A 123 -18.31 15.24 -7.09
CA VAL A 123 -18.46 13.93 -7.72
C VAL A 123 -18.58 12.85 -6.65
N GLU A 124 -19.64 12.06 -6.74
CA GLU A 124 -19.86 10.92 -5.85
C GLU A 124 -18.89 9.77 -6.15
N ARG A 125 -17.95 9.53 -5.23
CA ARG A 125 -16.87 8.55 -5.42
C ARG A 125 -17.37 7.11 -5.43
N ILE A 126 -18.41 6.81 -4.65
CA ILE A 126 -19.05 5.49 -4.63
C ILE A 126 -19.57 5.17 -6.03
N ARG A 127 -20.35 6.09 -6.62
CA ARG A 127 -20.85 5.94 -7.98
C ARG A 127 -19.72 5.77 -9.00
N TYR A 128 -18.62 6.51 -8.88
CA TYR A 128 -17.48 6.33 -9.79
C TYR A 128 -16.91 4.92 -9.69
N VAL A 129 -16.68 4.42 -8.47
CA VAL A 129 -16.17 3.06 -8.24
C VAL A 129 -17.11 2.03 -8.85
N GLU A 130 -18.40 2.13 -8.61
CA GLU A 130 -19.40 1.16 -9.10
C GLU A 130 -19.60 1.19 -10.63
N THR A 131 -19.54 2.37 -11.25
CA THR A 131 -20.04 2.56 -12.64
C THR A 131 -18.96 2.83 -13.68
N ASN A 132 -17.74 3.22 -13.27
CA ASN A 132 -16.70 3.57 -14.24
C ASN A 132 -16.09 2.30 -14.87
N GLN A 133 -16.29 2.15 -16.18
CA GLN A 133 -15.80 0.99 -16.93
C GLN A 133 -14.28 0.80 -16.82
N TYR A 134 -13.48 1.87 -16.90
CA TYR A 134 -12.03 1.74 -16.84
C TYR A 134 -11.55 1.29 -15.46
N PHE A 135 -12.16 1.81 -14.40
CA PHE A 135 -11.88 1.40 -13.03
C PHE A 135 -12.19 -0.09 -12.84
N GLN A 136 -13.40 -0.52 -13.23
CA GLN A 136 -13.84 -1.91 -13.10
C GLN A 136 -12.94 -2.87 -13.91
N THR A 137 -12.61 -2.54 -15.15
CA THR A 137 -11.69 -3.34 -15.98
C THR A 137 -10.31 -3.42 -15.36
N PHE A 138 -9.76 -2.30 -14.85
CA PHE A 138 -8.46 -2.31 -14.20
C PHE A 138 -8.45 -3.19 -12.96
N LYS A 139 -9.49 -3.12 -12.12
CA LYS A 139 -9.61 -3.95 -10.91
C LYS A 139 -9.77 -5.44 -11.24
N ALA A 140 -10.54 -5.78 -12.27
CA ALA A 140 -10.64 -7.14 -12.76
C ALA A 140 -9.28 -7.68 -13.27
N ASN A 141 -8.54 -6.88 -14.04
CA ASN A 141 -7.23 -7.27 -14.55
C ASN A 141 -6.19 -7.40 -13.43
N GLN A 142 -6.20 -6.51 -12.45
CA GLN A 142 -5.28 -6.57 -11.31
C GLN A 142 -5.41 -7.89 -10.52
N ARG A 143 -6.63 -8.43 -10.38
CA ARG A 143 -6.86 -9.73 -9.74
C ARG A 143 -6.19 -10.88 -10.49
N LEU A 144 -6.08 -10.79 -11.82
CA LEU A 144 -5.45 -11.81 -12.65
C LEU A 144 -3.92 -11.75 -12.64
N ILE A 145 -3.34 -10.58 -12.32
CA ILE A 145 -1.89 -10.37 -12.30
C ILE A 145 -1.22 -11.16 -11.16
N GLN A 146 -1.90 -11.40 -10.04
CA GLN A 146 -1.30 -12.07 -8.89
C GLN A 146 -0.78 -13.47 -9.20
N ASP A 147 -1.43 -14.17 -10.13
CA ASP A 147 -1.03 -15.48 -10.64
C ASP A 147 -0.62 -15.42 -12.12
N SER A 148 -0.20 -14.25 -12.62
CA SER A 148 0.23 -14.11 -14.01
C SER A 148 1.52 -14.91 -14.26
N VAL A 149 1.47 -15.73 -15.30
CA VAL A 149 2.60 -16.48 -15.86
C VAL A 149 3.08 -15.85 -17.18
N ASP A 150 2.73 -14.58 -17.44
CA ASP A 150 3.04 -13.90 -18.71
C ASP A 150 4.55 -13.77 -18.95
N MET A 151 5.36 -13.78 -17.87
CA MET A 151 6.81 -13.73 -17.95
C MET A 151 7.46 -15.09 -18.23
N ASP A 152 6.77 -16.20 -17.97
CA ASP A 152 7.32 -17.55 -18.09
C ASP A 152 7.64 -17.90 -19.55
N GLU A 153 6.93 -17.29 -20.51
CA GLU A 153 7.20 -17.47 -21.95
C GLU A 153 8.59 -16.94 -22.37
N PHE A 154 9.13 -15.94 -21.67
CA PHE A 154 10.45 -15.40 -21.96
C PHE A 154 11.58 -16.16 -21.25
N ILE A 155 11.24 -17.05 -20.33
CA ILE A 155 12.19 -17.81 -19.53
C ILE A 155 12.33 -19.20 -20.16
N ASP A 156 13.49 -19.46 -20.77
CA ASP A 156 13.87 -20.81 -21.17
C ASP A 156 14.33 -21.62 -19.94
N PHE A 157 13.36 -22.18 -19.23
CA PHE A 157 13.61 -23.01 -18.04
C PHE A 157 14.47 -24.24 -18.36
N GLU A 158 14.37 -24.82 -19.56
CA GLU A 158 15.17 -25.99 -19.95
C GLU A 158 16.66 -25.64 -20.05
N THR A 159 16.99 -24.49 -20.65
CA THR A 159 18.37 -24.01 -20.70
C THR A 159 18.91 -23.73 -19.29
N LEU A 160 18.11 -23.11 -18.41
CA LEU A 160 18.52 -22.83 -17.03
C LEU A 160 18.71 -24.13 -16.22
N ILE A 161 17.77 -25.08 -16.29
CA ILE A 161 17.88 -26.38 -15.61
C ILE A 161 19.14 -27.12 -16.08
N LYS A 162 19.40 -27.15 -17.38
CA LYS A 162 20.60 -27.78 -17.96
C LYS A 162 21.88 -27.15 -17.42
N GLN A 163 21.95 -25.82 -17.36
CA GLN A 163 23.12 -25.11 -16.81
C GLN A 163 23.33 -25.44 -15.32
N MET A 164 22.26 -25.40 -14.53
CA MET A 164 22.31 -25.73 -13.11
C MET A 164 22.76 -27.18 -12.85
N ILE A 165 22.27 -28.13 -13.64
CA ILE A 165 22.71 -29.54 -13.57
C ILE A 165 24.20 -29.68 -13.86
N PHE A 166 24.70 -29.04 -14.93
CA PHE A 166 26.12 -29.12 -15.27
C PHE A 166 27.00 -28.47 -14.21
N ASP A 167 26.59 -27.32 -13.67
CA ASP A 167 27.34 -26.66 -12.60
C ASP A 167 27.36 -27.52 -11.33
N LEU A 168 26.24 -28.16 -10.96
CA LEU A 168 26.17 -29.07 -9.82
C LEU A 168 27.09 -30.30 -10.00
N PHE A 169 27.07 -30.91 -11.18
CA PHE A 169 27.95 -32.04 -11.50
C PHE A 169 29.42 -31.64 -11.50
N LYS A 170 29.75 -30.46 -12.03
CA LYS A 170 31.11 -29.93 -12.01
C LYS A 170 31.62 -29.67 -10.59
N GLN A 171 30.80 -29.09 -9.72
CA GLN A 171 31.15 -28.83 -8.32
C GLN A 171 31.40 -30.12 -7.54
N ASN A 172 30.62 -31.16 -7.81
CA ASN A 172 30.74 -32.47 -7.17
C ASN A 172 31.70 -33.43 -7.90
N ALA A 173 32.44 -32.93 -8.89
CA ALA A 173 33.39 -33.69 -9.70
C ALA A 173 32.79 -34.97 -10.30
N ILE A 174 31.53 -34.93 -10.72
CA ILE A 174 30.84 -36.05 -11.36
C ILE A 174 31.34 -36.18 -12.81
N PRO A 175 31.84 -37.35 -13.21
CA PRO A 175 32.27 -37.58 -14.58
C PRO A 175 31.08 -37.82 -15.52
N ASP A 176 31.21 -37.43 -16.78
CA ASP A 176 30.16 -37.49 -17.80
C ASP A 176 29.51 -38.89 -17.95
N GLN A 177 30.26 -39.96 -17.71
CA GLN A 177 29.78 -41.35 -17.75
C GLN A 177 28.68 -41.66 -16.72
N ASP A 178 28.61 -40.90 -15.64
CA ASP A 178 27.64 -41.09 -14.56
C ASP A 178 26.37 -40.23 -14.74
N PHE A 179 26.35 -39.31 -15.71
CA PHE A 179 25.24 -38.38 -15.90
C PHE A 179 23.92 -39.10 -16.18
N GLU A 180 23.92 -40.10 -17.07
CA GLU A 180 22.71 -40.83 -17.43
C GLU A 180 22.12 -41.59 -16.23
N VAL A 181 22.97 -42.19 -15.41
CA VAL A 181 22.54 -42.94 -14.22
C VAL A 181 21.98 -42.00 -13.15
N ILE A 182 22.57 -40.82 -12.97
CA ILE A 182 22.12 -39.84 -11.98
C ILE A 182 20.81 -39.17 -12.45
N LEU A 183 20.75 -38.71 -13.70
CA LEU A 183 19.56 -38.05 -14.26
C LEU A 183 18.36 -39.00 -14.44
N SER A 184 18.60 -40.31 -14.61
CA SER A 184 17.52 -41.31 -14.62
C SER A 184 16.98 -41.60 -13.22
N ARG A 185 17.72 -41.30 -12.15
CA ARG A 185 17.29 -41.47 -10.75
C ARG A 185 16.55 -40.26 -10.19
N PHE A 186 16.87 -39.05 -10.67
CA PHE A 186 16.26 -37.80 -10.20
C PHE A 186 15.58 -37.06 -11.35
N HIS A 187 14.25 -36.95 -11.30
CA HIS A 187 13.43 -36.43 -12.41
C HIS A 187 13.20 -34.92 -12.38
N ASN A 188 13.67 -34.22 -11.34
CA ASN A 188 13.58 -32.77 -11.25
C ASN A 188 14.78 -32.21 -10.46
N LEU A 189 15.00 -30.89 -10.60
CA LEU A 189 16.10 -30.19 -9.97
C LEU A 189 16.01 -30.26 -8.42
N GLU A 190 14.81 -30.19 -7.87
CA GLU A 190 14.58 -30.28 -6.42
C GLU A 190 15.14 -31.58 -5.83
N SER A 191 14.76 -32.72 -6.39
CA SER A 191 15.23 -34.04 -5.93
C SER A 191 16.74 -34.20 -6.11
N LEU A 192 17.27 -33.70 -7.22
CA LEU A 192 18.71 -33.74 -7.51
C LEU A 192 19.51 -32.90 -6.51
N MET A 193 19.03 -31.69 -6.20
CA MET A 193 19.71 -30.80 -5.26
C MET A 193 19.71 -31.36 -3.84
N VAL A 194 18.62 -31.99 -3.38
CA VAL A 194 18.59 -32.63 -2.06
C VAL A 194 19.64 -33.74 -1.98
N ALA A 195 19.73 -34.60 -3.00
CA ALA A 195 20.65 -35.74 -3.00
C ALA A 195 22.15 -35.38 -2.98
N PHE A 196 22.52 -34.16 -3.40
CA PHE A 196 23.90 -33.68 -3.40
C PHE A 196 24.25 -32.75 -2.23
N ASN A 197 23.27 -32.42 -1.37
CA ASN A 197 23.46 -31.56 -0.20
C ASN A 197 23.26 -32.30 1.14
N GLU A 198 22.88 -33.58 1.11
CA GLU A 198 22.96 -34.51 2.24
C GLU A 198 24.36 -35.13 2.36
#